data_AF-A0A431N9F0-F1
#
_entry.id   AF-A0A431N9F0-F1
#
_cell.length_a   1.000
_cell.length_b   1.000
_cell.length_c   1.000
_cell.angle_alpha   90.00
_cell.angle_beta   90.00
_cell.angle_gamma   90.00
#
_symmetry.space_group_name_H-M   'P 1'
#
loop_
_entity.id
_entity.type
_entity.pdbx_description
1 polymer ?
#
loop_
_entity_poly.entity_id
_entity_poly.type
_entity_poly.pdbx_seq_one_letter_code
_entity_poly.pdbx_strand_id
1 'polypeptide(L)'
;MRAARQGDADSYKRTLEALAPVVRAFARSAFARYGAGPEEVEDVVQETLLTVHLKRDTWDDQQPLLPWVRAIAHNKLVDTLRRKGRRMHLPLEDFAETLADGQAPDASSLDA
;
A
#
# COMPACT_ATOMS: atom_id res chain seq x y z
N MET A 1 0.34 -10.78 7.35
CA MET A 1 1.25 -11.26 6.27
C MET A 1 2.22 -12.36 6.67
N ARG A 2 3.00 -12.25 7.76
CA ARG A 2 3.96 -13.31 8.13
C ARG A 2 3.29 -14.67 8.40
N ALA A 3 2.24 -14.69 9.24
CA ALA A 3 1.42 -15.88 9.46
C ALA A 3 0.64 -16.33 8.20
N ALA A 4 0.25 -15.40 7.34
CA ALA A 4 -0.42 -15.72 6.06
C ALA A 4 0.44 -16.56 5.12
N ARG A 5 1.77 -16.37 5.13
CA ARG A 5 2.69 -17.23 4.37
C ARG A 5 2.78 -18.66 4.94
N GLN A 6 2.40 -18.85 6.20
CA GLN A 6 2.36 -20.17 6.86
C GLN A 6 1.00 -20.87 6.71
N GLY A 7 0.10 -20.35 5.88
CA GLY A 7 -1.20 -20.98 5.57
C GLY A 7 -2.40 -20.39 6.33
N ASP A 8 -2.22 -19.37 7.16
CA ASP A 8 -3.31 -18.69 7.85
C ASP A 8 -4.06 -17.73 6.91
N ALA A 9 -5.11 -18.25 6.26
CA ALA A 9 -5.97 -17.50 5.35
C ALA A 9 -6.69 -16.33 6.03
N ASP A 10 -7.01 -16.42 7.32
CA ASP A 10 -7.72 -15.37 8.04
C ASP A 10 -6.78 -14.20 8.38
N SER A 11 -5.54 -14.48 8.76
CA SER A 11 -4.50 -13.46 8.92
C SER A 11 -4.20 -12.75 7.60
N TYR A 12 -4.26 -13.48 6.50
CA TYR A 12 -4.11 -12.90 5.17
C TYR A 12 -5.24 -11.94 4.83
N LYS A 13 -6.50 -12.39 5.00
CA LYS A 13 -7.69 -11.59 4.77
C LYS A 13 -7.67 -10.30 5.59
N ARG A 14 -7.43 -10.39 6.90
CA ARG A 14 -7.29 -9.22 7.78
C ARG A 14 -6.22 -8.25 7.32
N THR A 15 -5.12 -8.77 6.76
CA THR A 15 -4.08 -7.89 6.20
C THR A 15 -4.59 -7.14 4.96
N LEU A 16 -5.24 -7.83 4.01
CA LEU A 16 -5.78 -7.17 2.81
C LEU A 16 -6.84 -6.12 3.17
N GLU A 17 -7.71 -6.44 4.13
CA GLU A 17 -8.73 -5.52 4.66
C GLU A 17 -8.10 -4.27 5.28
N ALA A 18 -7.00 -4.42 6.02
CA ALA A 18 -6.26 -3.29 6.60
C ALA A 18 -5.50 -2.46 5.53
N LEU A 19 -5.02 -3.09 4.45
CA LEU A 19 -4.31 -2.39 3.38
C LEU A 19 -5.23 -1.58 2.48
N ALA A 20 -6.46 -2.05 2.24
CA ALA A 20 -7.42 -1.38 1.35
C ALA A 20 -7.64 0.12 1.66
N PRO A 21 -7.97 0.54 2.90
CA PRO A 21 -8.14 1.97 3.20
C PRO A 21 -6.84 2.78 3.07
N VAL A 22 -5.68 2.18 3.35
CA VAL A 22 -4.38 2.85 3.24
C VAL A 22 -4.03 3.14 1.78
N VAL A 23 -4.18 2.14 0.89
CA VAL A 23 -3.96 2.31 -0.54
C VAL A 23 -4.96 3.30 -1.13
N ARG A 24 -6.21 3.27 -0.68
CA ARG A 24 -7.26 4.20 -1.12
C ARG A 24 -6.94 5.65 -0.75
N ALA A 25 -6.53 5.90 0.49
CA ALA A 25 -6.15 7.24 0.94
C ALA A 25 -4.96 7.79 0.13
N PHE A 26 -3.95 6.94 -0.10
CA PHE A 26 -2.81 7.27 -0.95
C PHE A 26 -3.23 7.62 -2.39
N ALA A 27 -4.02 6.76 -3.03
CA ALA A 27 -4.48 6.99 -4.40
C ALA A 27 -5.34 8.25 -4.53
N ARG A 28 -6.24 8.51 -3.57
CA ARG A 28 -7.06 9.73 -3.54
C ARG A 28 -6.21 10.99 -3.45
N SER A 29 -5.25 11.02 -2.53
CA SER A 29 -4.34 12.16 -2.36
C SER A 29 -3.56 12.45 -3.63
N ALA A 30 -2.98 11.40 -4.23
CA ALA A 30 -2.21 11.53 -5.46
C ALA A 30 -3.10 11.96 -6.64
N PHE A 31 -4.31 11.42 -6.80
CA PHE A 31 -5.20 11.77 -7.90
C PHE A 31 -5.88 13.13 -7.79
N ALA A 32 -6.07 13.66 -6.58
CA ALA A 32 -6.64 14.99 -6.36
C ALA A 32 -5.85 16.07 -7.13
N ARG A 33 -4.53 15.89 -7.25
CA ARG A 33 -3.65 16.83 -7.98
C ARG A 33 -3.74 16.72 -9.51
N TYR A 34 -4.27 15.62 -10.03
CA TYR A 34 -4.25 15.31 -11.48
C TYR A 34 -5.64 15.10 -12.07
N GLY A 35 -6.71 15.35 -11.30
CA GLY A 35 -8.10 15.32 -11.77
C GLY A 35 -8.61 13.92 -12.13
N ALA A 36 -8.13 12.87 -11.46
CA ALA A 36 -8.66 11.51 -11.58
C ALA A 36 -9.84 11.31 -10.61
N GLY A 37 -10.83 10.54 -11.05
CA GLY A 37 -12.09 10.34 -10.33
C GLY A 37 -12.07 9.16 -9.35
N PRO A 38 -13.21 8.92 -8.68
CA PRO A 38 -13.37 7.82 -7.72
C PRO A 38 -13.18 6.42 -8.33
N GLU A 39 -13.50 6.25 -9.63
CA GLU A 39 -13.34 4.96 -10.31
C GLU A 39 -11.86 4.59 -10.45
N GLU A 40 -11.00 5.55 -10.80
CA GLU A 40 -9.56 5.32 -10.92
C GLU A 40 -8.91 5.03 -9.57
N VAL A 41 -9.42 5.64 -8.49
CA VAL A 41 -8.99 5.33 -7.13
C VAL A 41 -9.25 3.85 -6.83
N GLU A 42 -10.48 3.37 -7.05
CA GLU A 42 -10.83 1.99 -6.73
C GLU A 42 -10.13 0.98 -7.65
N ASP A 43 -9.89 1.33 -8.91
CA ASP A 43 -9.09 0.53 -9.85
C ASP A 43 -7.66 0.35 -9.32
N VAL A 44 -6.99 1.43 -8.91
CA VAL A 44 -5.65 1.36 -8.30
C VAL A 44 -5.66 0.52 -7.03
N VAL A 45 -6.68 0.65 -6.17
CA VAL A 45 -6.81 -0.16 -4.95
C VAL A 45 -6.90 -1.64 -5.30
N GLN A 46 -7.82 -2.01 -6.21
CA GLN A 46 -8.02 -3.40 -6.62
C GLN A 46 -6.75 -3.99 -7.22
N GLU A 47 -6.16 -3.32 -8.20
CA GLU A 47 -4.94 -3.75 -8.89
C GLU A 47 -3.74 -3.89 -7.94
N THR A 48 -3.67 -3.03 -6.93
CA THR A 48 -2.63 -3.10 -5.88
C THR A 48 -2.83 -4.34 -5.02
N LEU A 49 -4.04 -4.56 -4.48
CA LEU A 49 -4.33 -5.71 -3.64
C LEU A 49 -4.17 -7.04 -4.42
N LEU A 50 -4.55 -7.05 -5.70
CA LEU A 50 -4.35 -8.19 -6.59
C LEU A 50 -2.84 -8.47 -6.80
N THR A 51 -2.06 -7.42 -7.04
CA THR A 51 -0.60 -7.57 -7.20
C THR A 51 0.07 -8.01 -5.91
N VAL A 52 -0.36 -7.50 -4.76
CA VAL A 52 0.07 -7.95 -3.43
C VAL A 52 -0.23 -9.42 -3.23
N HIS A 53 -1.41 -9.89 -3.65
CA HIS A 53 -1.76 -11.30 -3.61
C HIS A 53 -0.83 -12.16 -4.45
N LEU A 54 -0.67 -11.81 -5.73
CA LEU A 54 0.11 -12.57 -6.69
C LEU A 54 1.61 -12.58 -6.35
N LYS A 55 2.12 -11.51 -5.75
CA LYS A 55 3.54 -11.35 -5.42
C LYS A 55 3.84 -11.55 -3.93
N ARG A 56 2.90 -12.03 -3.12
CA ARG A 56 3.10 -12.18 -1.67
C ARG A 56 4.33 -13.04 -1.34
N ASP A 57 4.65 -14.00 -2.19
CA ASP A 57 5.76 -14.91 -1.98
C ASP A 57 7.13 -14.27 -2.27
N THR A 58 7.15 -13.12 -2.96
CA THR A 58 8.35 -12.33 -3.25
C THR A 58 8.63 -11.26 -2.19
N TRP A 59 7.72 -11.04 -1.24
CA TRP A 59 7.96 -10.09 -0.15
C TRP A 59 8.91 -10.72 0.89
N ASP A 60 9.99 -9.99 1.17
CA ASP A 60 10.95 -10.28 2.23
C ASP A 60 10.33 -9.90 3.59
N ASP A 61 10.16 -10.90 4.46
CA ASP A 61 9.50 -10.71 5.75
C ASP A 61 10.35 -9.95 6.78
N GLN A 62 11.65 -9.75 6.50
CA GLN A 62 12.55 -8.90 7.25
C GLN A 62 12.29 -7.41 6.97
N GLN A 63 11.58 -7.08 5.88
CA GLN A 63 11.25 -5.71 5.52
C GLN A 63 9.82 -5.33 5.89
N PRO A 64 9.55 -4.05 6.20
CA PRO A 64 8.19 -3.58 6.42
C PRO A 64 7.30 -3.83 5.18
N LEU A 65 6.07 -4.27 5.41
CA LEU A 65 5.12 -4.58 4.32
C LEU A 65 4.68 -3.32 3.58
N LEU A 66 4.45 -2.23 4.31
CA LEU A 66 3.79 -1.04 3.76
C LEU A 66 4.59 -0.35 2.65
N PRO A 67 5.92 -0.15 2.75
CA PRO A 67 6.74 0.35 1.64
C PRO A 67 6.62 -0.49 0.37
N TRP A 68 6.60 -1.82 0.50
CA TRP A 68 6.45 -2.73 -0.65
C TRP A 68 5.07 -2.58 -1.32
N VAL A 69 4.00 -2.50 -0.53
CA VAL A 69 2.65 -2.23 -1.03
C VAL A 69 2.55 -0.86 -1.69
N ARG A 70 3.16 0.17 -1.10
CA ARG A 70 3.18 1.54 -1.65
C ARG A 70 3.92 1.60 -2.98
N ALA A 71 5.04 0.89 -3.12
CA ALA A 71 5.76 0.82 -4.40
C ALA A 71 4.89 0.20 -5.51
N ILE A 72 4.11 -0.83 -5.19
CA ILE A 72 3.12 -1.42 -6.10
C ILE A 72 2.05 -0.38 -6.47
N ALA A 73 1.44 0.26 -5.48
CA ALA A 73 0.38 1.25 -5.67
C ALA A 73 0.84 2.44 -6.53
N HIS A 74 2.05 2.95 -6.26
CA HIS A 74 2.65 4.03 -7.04
C HIS A 74 2.84 3.65 -8.51
N ASN A 75 3.38 2.46 -8.78
CA ASN A 75 3.58 2.01 -10.16
C ASN A 75 2.24 1.90 -10.90
N LYS A 76 1.18 1.42 -10.22
CA LYS A 76 -0.17 1.39 -10.79
C LYS A 76 -0.70 2.79 -11.06
N LEU A 77 -0.53 3.70 -10.12
CA LEU A 77 -0.97 5.08 -10.24
C LEU A 77 -0.32 5.82 -11.41
N VAL A 78 1.01 5.72 -11.53
CA VAL A 78 1.77 6.30 -12.65
C VAL A 78 1.30 5.74 -13.99
N ASP A 79 1.08 4.43 -14.06
CA ASP A 79 0.59 3.79 -15.27
C ASP A 79 -0.83 4.26 -15.65
N THR A 80 -1.75 4.34 -14.67
CA THR A 80 -3.12 4.85 -14.87
C THR A 80 -3.11 6.27 -15.45
N LEU A 81 -2.26 7.17 -14.93
CA LEU A 81 -2.18 8.54 -15.43
C LEU A 81 -1.51 8.65 -16.80
N ARG A 82 -0.46 7.85 -17.03
CA ARG A 82 0.20 7.78 -18.33
C ARG A 82 -0.78 7.38 -19.42
N ARG A 83 -1.63 6.38 -19.18
CA ARG A 83 -2.66 5.93 -20.14
C ARG A 83 -3.68 7.03 -20.47
N LYS A 84 -3.91 7.98 -19.57
CA LYS A 84 -4.81 9.13 -19.77
C LYS A 84 -4.13 10.35 -20.41
N GLY A 85 -2.89 10.21 -20.87
CA GLY A 85 -2.12 11.32 -21.46
C GLY A 85 -1.69 12.38 -20.45
N ARG A 86 -1.82 12.12 -19.15
CA ARG A 86 -1.40 13.03 -18.08
C ARG A 86 0.04 12.73 -17.72
N ARG A 87 0.96 13.65 -18.02
CA ARG A 87 2.36 13.55 -17.57
C ARG A 87 2.41 13.85 -16.07
N MET A 88 2.84 12.87 -15.29
CA MET A 88 3.01 12.99 -13.85
C MET A 88 4.49 13.06 -13.50
N HIS A 89 4.86 14.05 -12.68
CA HIS A 89 6.10 14.06 -11.93
C HIS A 89 5.71 13.90 -10.47
N LEU A 90 5.66 12.67 -9.97
CA LEU A 90 5.43 12.40 -8.54
C LEU A 90 6.80 12.42 -7.86
N PRO A 91 7.12 13.42 -7.02
CA PRO A 91 8.34 13.39 -6.24
C PRO A 91 8.27 12.20 -5.28
N LEU A 92 9.33 11.39 -5.22
CA LEU A 92 9.40 10.28 -4.26
C LEU A 92 9.42 10.83 -2.82
N GLU A 93 9.70 12.11 -2.60
CA GLU A 93 9.75 12.75 -1.29
C GLU A 93 8.36 12.88 -0.62
N ASP A 94 7.27 12.99 -1.39
CA ASP A 94 5.89 12.94 -0.88
C ASP A 94 5.55 11.54 -0.28
N PHE A 95 6.43 10.55 -0.40
CA PHE A 95 6.27 9.23 0.23
C PHE A 95 6.59 9.20 1.73
N ALA A 96 7.37 10.14 2.24
CA ALA A 96 7.94 10.05 3.59
C ALA A 96 7.00 10.55 4.70
N GLU A 97 6.10 11.49 4.40
CA GLU A 97 5.33 12.19 5.45
C GLU A 97 4.22 11.36 6.10
N THR A 98 3.80 10.22 5.53
CA THR A 98 2.77 9.35 6.15
C THR A 98 3.36 8.26 7.06
N LEU A 99 4.47 8.55 7.76
CA LEU A 99 5.23 7.60 8.58
C LEU A 99 5.68 8.13 9.95
N ALA A 100 5.09 9.19 10.48
CA ALA A 100 5.42 9.63 11.84
C ALA A 100 4.65 8.91 12.96
N ASP A 101 3.61 8.11 12.66
CA ASP A 101 2.67 7.62 13.69
C ASP A 101 2.61 6.09 13.85
N GLY A 102 3.65 5.40 13.39
CA GLY A 102 3.81 3.95 13.53
C GLY A 102 4.64 3.56 14.75
N GLN A 103 4.43 4.20 15.90
CA GLN A 103 5.08 3.82 17.15
C GLN A 103 4.54 2.45 17.57
N ALA A 104 5.31 1.40 17.33
CA ALA A 104 5.06 0.10 17.92
C ALA A 104 5.05 0.29 19.45
N PRO A 105 4.01 -0.15 20.19
CA PRO A 105 4.10 -0.16 21.63
C PRO A 105 5.22 -1.12 22.02
N ASP A 106 6.20 -0.54 22.71
CA ASP A 106 7.38 -1.20 23.26
C ASP A 106 6.91 -2.38 24.13
N ALA A 107 7.15 -3.60 23.67
CA ALA A 107 6.87 -4.82 24.41
C ALA A 107 8.00 -5.09 25.42
N SER A 108 8.32 -4.09 26.23
CA SER A 108 9.37 -4.13 27.26
C SER A 108 8.84 -3.58 28.59
N SER A 109 7.85 -4.29 29.16
CA SER A 109 7.60 -4.23 30.61
C SER A 109 6.92 -5.51 31.10
N LEU A 110 7.69 -6.59 31.11
CA LEU A 110 7.53 -7.65 32.09
C LEU A 110 8.85 -7.71 32.84
N ASP A 111 8.91 -7.03 33.98
CA ASP A 111 9.74 -7.35 35.13
C ASP A 111 9.41 -6.36 36.26
N ALA A 112 8.47 -6.75 37.14
CA ALA A 112 8.40 -6.46 38.57
C ALA A 112 7.17 -7.14 39.19
#